data_AF-A0A9E0PUI6-F1
#
_entry.id   AF-A0A9E0PUI6-F1
#
_cell.length_a   1.000
_cell.length_b   1.000
_cell.length_c   1.000
_cell.angle_alpha   90.00
_cell.angle_beta   90.00
_cell.angle_gamma   90.00
#
_symmetry.space_group_name_H-M   'P 1'
#
loop_
_entity.id
_entity.type
_entity.pdbx_description
1 polymer ?
#
loop_
_entity_poly.entity_id
_entity_poly.type
_entity_poly.pdbx_seq_one_letter_code
_entity_poly.pdbx_strand_id
1 'polypeptide(L)'
;MKLTNRLLTLGILVLALGACSSGDISKTETGGVLLSITDFDGLPISISASASGDLAQIESLTVSNVAKDPNGTTSELMNVEIQSYEVTYTRADTGTRVPPKLVNYIFGIAPVNGTFQLDNGPFMRAEQFNTVPILDLKNLGIDSETGSRQVRLTVGLRFFGRTLSGDRVESTTAFFTLEVTP
;
A
#
# COMPACT_ATOMS: atom_id res chain seq x y z
N MET A 1 28.31 -78.78 -20.48
CA MET A 1 27.74 -78.30 -21.76
C MET A 1 26.24 -78.51 -21.75
N LYS A 2 25.44 -77.44 -21.71
CA LYS A 2 24.11 -77.32 -22.32
C LYS A 2 23.69 -75.85 -22.19
N LEU A 3 23.69 -75.19 -23.35
CA LEU A 3 23.30 -73.81 -23.60
C LEU A 3 21.78 -73.73 -23.85
N THR A 4 21.26 -72.51 -23.70
CA THR A 4 19.96 -71.99 -24.18
C THR A 4 18.71 -72.32 -23.36
N ASN A 5 18.03 -71.26 -22.87
CA ASN A 5 16.90 -70.62 -23.57
C ASN A 5 15.91 -70.01 -22.56
N ARG A 6 15.72 -68.68 -22.52
CA ARG A 6 14.51 -67.89 -22.13
C ARG A 6 14.86 -66.38 -22.32
N LEU A 7 14.62 -65.78 -23.47
CA LEU A 7 13.40 -65.05 -23.88
C LEU A 7 12.79 -64.13 -22.81
N LEU A 8 12.73 -62.85 -23.19
CA LEU A 8 11.77 -61.80 -22.83
C LEU A 8 11.91 -61.12 -21.45
N THR A 9 12.41 -59.89 -21.47
CA THR A 9 11.80 -58.74 -20.77
C THR A 9 12.26 -57.41 -21.39
N LEU A 10 11.43 -56.89 -22.29
CA LEU A 10 11.40 -55.49 -22.69
C LEU A 10 10.68 -54.72 -21.57
N GLY A 11 11.36 -53.79 -20.90
CA GLY A 11 10.83 -53.04 -19.75
C GLY A 11 11.33 -51.61 -19.75
N ILE A 12 10.45 -50.70 -20.14
CA ILE A 12 10.59 -49.24 -20.31
C ILE A 12 10.98 -48.57 -18.99
N LEU A 13 12.01 -47.70 -19.00
CA LEU A 13 12.28 -46.74 -17.92
C LEU A 13 12.61 -45.37 -18.50
N VAL A 14 11.56 -44.67 -18.95
CA VAL A 14 11.56 -43.23 -19.23
C VAL A 14 10.36 -42.69 -18.48
N LEU A 15 10.57 -42.04 -17.32
CA LEU A 15 9.61 -41.14 -16.63
C LEU A 15 10.19 -40.72 -15.26
N ALA A 16 10.97 -39.64 -15.21
CA ALA A 16 11.33 -38.99 -13.94
C ALA A 16 11.60 -37.48 -14.05
N LEU A 17 11.06 -36.78 -15.06
CA LEU A 17 11.23 -35.32 -15.22
C LEU A 17 9.90 -34.60 -15.49
N GLY A 18 8.83 -35.03 -14.81
CA GLY A 18 7.48 -34.49 -15.00
C GLY A 18 6.75 -34.13 -13.71
N ALA A 19 7.45 -33.87 -12.61
CA ALA A 19 6.84 -33.26 -11.43
C ALA A 19 6.66 -31.76 -11.68
N CYS A 20 5.56 -31.47 -12.37
CA CYS A 20 4.93 -30.17 -12.41
C CYS A 20 4.72 -29.65 -10.98
N SER A 21 5.31 -28.51 -10.68
CA SER A 21 4.48 -27.42 -10.17
C SER A 21 4.85 -26.17 -10.95
N SER A 22 4.18 -26.01 -12.08
CA SER A 22 3.87 -24.70 -12.63
C SER A 22 3.11 -23.93 -11.55
N GLY A 23 3.84 -23.34 -10.61
CA GLY A 23 3.33 -22.20 -9.86
C GLY A 23 3.18 -21.09 -10.89
N ASP A 24 1.94 -20.74 -11.22
CA ASP A 24 1.66 -19.50 -11.93
C ASP A 24 2.17 -18.34 -11.07
N ILE A 25 3.41 -17.92 -11.29
CA ILE A 25 4.03 -16.74 -10.64
C ILE A 25 3.32 -15.44 -11.11
N SER A 26 2.28 -15.55 -11.96
CA SER A 26 1.50 -14.42 -12.45
C SER A 26 0.19 -14.19 -11.70
N LYS A 27 -0.12 -14.95 -10.64
CA LYS A 27 -1.22 -14.55 -9.77
C LYS A 27 -0.73 -13.40 -8.92
N THR A 28 -1.27 -12.20 -9.16
CA THR A 28 -1.31 -11.15 -8.14
C THR A 28 -2.14 -11.73 -7.00
N GLU A 29 -1.51 -12.47 -6.09
CA GLU A 29 -2.15 -13.27 -5.04
C GLU A 29 -2.77 -12.35 -3.98
N THR A 30 -3.97 -11.85 -4.28
CA THR A 30 -4.70 -10.93 -3.39
C THR A 30 -5.53 -11.67 -2.34
N GLY A 31 -5.23 -12.95 -2.04
CA GLY A 31 -5.93 -13.74 -1.02
C GLY A 31 -7.46 -13.84 -1.17
N GLY A 32 -7.98 -13.69 -2.40
CA GLY A 32 -9.43 -13.69 -2.66
C GLY A 32 -10.19 -12.43 -2.23
N VAL A 33 -9.48 -11.38 -1.81
CA VAL A 33 -10.08 -10.12 -1.34
C VAL A 33 -9.52 -8.91 -2.08
N LEU A 34 -10.20 -7.77 -1.93
CA LEU A 34 -9.81 -6.46 -2.43
C LEU A 34 -9.83 -5.49 -1.24
N LEU A 35 -8.70 -4.80 -1.05
CA LEU A 35 -8.58 -3.75 -0.06
C LEU A 35 -8.73 -2.39 -0.76
N SER A 36 -9.54 -1.49 -0.22
CA SER A 36 -9.71 -0.14 -0.75
C SER A 36 -9.91 0.87 0.36
N ILE A 37 -9.44 2.09 0.15
CA ILE A 37 -9.80 3.22 1.00
C ILE A 37 -11.15 3.73 0.51
N THR A 38 -12.16 3.75 1.38
CA THR A 38 -13.53 4.10 0.99
C THR A 38 -13.95 5.49 1.40
N ASP A 39 -13.36 6.02 2.47
CA ASP A 39 -13.76 7.30 3.02
C ASP A 39 -12.62 8.00 3.77
N PHE A 40 -12.63 9.33 3.71
CA PHE A 40 -11.76 10.19 4.50
C PHE A 40 -12.62 11.19 5.27
N ASP A 41 -12.42 11.28 6.58
CA ASP A 41 -12.99 12.32 7.41
C ASP A 41 -11.89 13.26 7.92
N GLY A 42 -12.20 14.56 7.96
CA GLY A 42 -11.27 15.60 8.43
C GLY A 42 -9.99 15.77 7.59
N LEU A 43 -10.06 15.69 6.25
CA LEU A 43 -8.90 15.99 5.39
C LEU A 43 -8.51 17.47 5.48
N PRO A 44 -7.25 17.79 5.82
CA PRO A 44 -6.79 19.16 5.78
C PRO A 44 -6.62 19.62 4.33
N ILE A 45 -7.37 20.66 3.95
CA ILE A 45 -7.24 21.32 2.65
C ILE A 45 -6.02 22.26 2.59
N SER A 46 -5.55 22.72 3.75
CA SER A 46 -4.39 23.59 3.89
C SER A 46 -3.68 23.37 5.22
N ILE A 47 -2.35 23.45 5.20
CA ILE A 47 -1.50 23.43 6.39
C ILE A 47 -0.46 24.55 6.31
N SER A 48 -0.05 25.07 7.47
CA SER A 48 1.10 25.98 7.55
C SER A 48 2.40 25.17 7.62
N ALA A 49 3.42 25.61 6.88
CA ALA A 49 4.79 25.13 6.96
C ALA A 49 5.39 25.40 8.35
N SER A 50 4.82 26.37 9.07
CA SER A 50 5.17 26.73 10.45
C SER A 50 4.20 26.15 11.50
N ALA A 51 3.24 25.30 11.12
CA ALA A 51 2.26 24.73 12.03
C ALA A 51 2.98 24.04 13.21
N SER A 52 2.75 24.58 14.41
CA SER A 52 3.45 24.23 15.64
C SER A 52 3.13 22.79 16.05
N GLY A 53 4.01 21.84 15.70
CA GLY A 53 3.89 20.44 16.10
C GLY A 53 4.50 19.40 15.15
N ASP A 54 5.06 19.80 14.00
CA ASP A 54 5.75 18.94 13.01
C ASP A 54 4.95 17.70 12.54
N LEU A 55 3.66 17.61 12.84
CA LEU A 55 2.81 16.46 12.60
C LEU A 55 1.51 16.93 11.97
N ALA A 56 1.23 16.43 10.76
CA ALA A 56 -0.07 16.58 10.12
C ALA A 56 -0.76 15.22 10.08
N GLN A 57 -2.02 15.19 10.50
CA GLN A 57 -2.81 13.95 10.66
C GLN A 57 -4.14 14.07 9.93
N ILE A 58 -4.64 12.93 9.47
CA ILE A 58 -6.01 12.75 9.01
C ILE A 58 -6.83 12.35 10.24
N GLU A 59 -7.99 12.97 10.45
CA GLU A 59 -8.83 12.71 11.62
C GLU A 59 -9.30 11.26 11.63
N SER A 60 -9.94 10.81 10.55
CA SER A 60 -10.31 9.41 10.40
C SER A 60 -10.26 8.94 8.96
N LEU A 61 -9.96 7.66 8.77
CA LEU A 61 -9.86 7.02 7.48
C LEU A 61 -10.49 5.62 7.55
N THR A 62 -11.35 5.32 6.59
CA THR A 62 -11.96 3.99 6.49
C THR A 62 -11.35 3.17 5.36
N VAL A 63 -10.88 1.97 5.69
CA VAL A 63 -10.37 0.97 4.75
C VAL A 63 -11.36 -0.19 4.71
N SER A 64 -11.83 -0.56 3.52
CA SER A 64 -12.75 -1.66 3.28
C SER A 64 -12.04 -2.88 2.73
N ASN A 65 -12.43 -4.05 3.22
CA ASN A 65 -11.99 -5.36 2.73
C ASN A 65 -13.19 -6.07 2.12
N VAL A 66 -13.21 -6.25 0.80
CA VAL A 66 -14.33 -6.85 0.06
C VAL A 66 -13.88 -8.15 -0.60
N ALA A 67 -14.66 -9.21 -0.44
CA ALA A 67 -14.42 -10.47 -1.15
C ALA A 67 -14.53 -10.27 -2.67
N LYS A 68 -13.58 -10.83 -3.44
CA LYS A 68 -13.61 -10.76 -4.91
C LYS A 68 -14.85 -11.43 -5.51
N ASP A 69 -15.31 -12.51 -4.89
CA ASP A 69 -16.56 -13.18 -5.21
C ASP A 69 -17.56 -12.96 -4.07
N PRO A 70 -18.49 -11.99 -4.21
CA PRO A 70 -19.46 -11.68 -3.17
C PRO A 70 -20.51 -12.78 -2.96
N ASN A 71 -20.65 -13.72 -3.90
CA ASN A 71 -21.57 -14.86 -3.79
C ASN A 71 -20.85 -16.15 -3.37
N GLY A 72 -19.52 -16.12 -3.30
CA GLY A 72 -18.69 -17.23 -2.86
C GLY A 72 -18.70 -17.41 -1.34
N THR A 73 -18.26 -18.56 -0.87
CA THR A 73 -18.09 -18.80 0.57
C THR A 73 -16.94 -17.95 1.10
N THR A 74 -17.23 -17.06 2.04
CA THR A 74 -16.20 -16.31 2.78
C THR A 74 -15.77 -17.06 4.03
N SER A 75 -14.56 -16.78 4.50
CA SER A 75 -13.98 -17.37 5.70
C SER A 75 -13.21 -16.31 6.49
N GLU A 76 -13.06 -16.51 7.80
CA GLU A 76 -12.20 -15.67 8.66
C GLU A 76 -10.75 -15.63 8.17
N LEU A 77 -10.29 -16.66 7.45
CA LEU A 77 -8.96 -16.66 6.82
C LEU A 77 -8.78 -15.55 5.78
N MET A 78 -9.88 -14.98 5.28
CA MET A 78 -9.90 -13.86 4.33
C MET A 78 -9.89 -12.48 5.03
N ASN A 79 -9.89 -12.44 6.37
CA ASN A 79 -9.65 -11.20 7.11
C ASN A 79 -8.24 -10.69 6.80
N VAL A 80 -8.09 -9.38 6.66
CA VAL A 80 -6.79 -8.75 6.35
C VAL A 80 -6.22 -8.12 7.61
N GLU A 81 -5.04 -8.59 8.02
CA GLU A 81 -4.18 -7.91 8.99
C GLU A 81 -3.43 -6.78 8.26
N ILE A 82 -3.76 -5.54 8.60
CA ILE A 82 -3.10 -4.34 8.12
C ILE A 82 -1.85 -4.11 8.95
N GLN A 83 -0.70 -4.01 8.27
CA GLN A 83 0.63 -3.97 8.90
C GLN A 83 1.29 -2.59 8.77
N SER A 84 0.96 -1.86 7.71
CA SER A 84 1.54 -0.54 7.45
C SER A 84 0.73 0.23 6.41
N TYR A 85 0.99 1.52 6.33
CA TYR A 85 0.62 2.33 5.18
C TYR A 85 1.79 3.21 4.74
N GLU A 86 1.79 3.58 3.48
CA GLU A 86 2.73 4.51 2.86
C GLU A 86 2.01 5.76 2.38
N VAL A 87 2.66 6.89 2.58
CA VAL A 87 2.26 8.20 2.08
C VAL A 87 3.32 8.68 1.10
N THR A 88 2.86 9.05 -0.07
CA THR A 88 3.67 9.60 -1.16
C THR A 88 3.23 11.01 -1.47
N TYR A 89 4.15 11.83 -1.96
CA TYR A 89 3.88 13.22 -2.32
C TYR A 89 4.27 13.47 -3.76
N THR A 90 3.43 14.18 -4.47
CA THR A 90 3.67 14.65 -5.83
C THR A 90 3.33 16.12 -5.93
N ARG A 91 3.95 16.85 -6.86
CA ARG A 91 3.64 18.27 -7.06
C ARG A 91 2.35 18.40 -7.87
N ALA A 92 1.45 19.24 -7.37
CA ALA A 92 0.23 19.66 -8.06
C ALA A 92 0.35 21.09 -8.65
N ASP A 93 1.54 21.67 -8.57
CA ASP A 93 1.94 22.95 -9.14
C ASP A 93 3.11 22.75 -10.13
N THR A 94 3.81 23.83 -10.48
CA THR A 94 4.89 23.81 -11.49
C THR A 94 6.25 23.33 -10.96
N GLY A 95 6.40 23.02 -9.68
CA GLY A 95 7.69 22.56 -9.14
C GLY A 95 7.91 21.06 -9.28
N THR A 96 9.11 20.61 -8.89
CA THR A 96 9.55 19.21 -9.04
C THR A 96 10.03 18.60 -7.73
N ARG A 97 10.46 19.41 -6.77
CA ARG A 97 10.93 18.93 -5.46
C ARG A 97 9.74 18.49 -4.61
N VAL A 98 9.83 17.31 -4.00
CA VAL A 98 8.81 16.75 -3.11
C VAL A 98 9.44 16.24 -1.81
N PRO A 99 8.69 16.23 -0.69
CA PRO A 99 9.14 15.58 0.53
C PRO A 99 9.40 14.08 0.35
N PRO A 100 10.24 13.47 1.21
CA PRO A 100 10.43 12.02 1.21
C PRO A 100 9.16 11.30 1.65
N LYS A 101 8.91 10.12 1.09
CA LYS A 101 7.76 9.27 1.48
C LYS A 101 7.74 8.97 2.97
N LEU A 102 6.55 8.87 3.54
CA LEU A 102 6.33 8.43 4.93
C LEU A 102 5.83 7.00 4.92
N VAL A 103 6.47 6.12 5.70
CA VAL A 103 5.96 4.77 5.97
C VAL A 103 5.64 4.68 7.44
N ASN A 104 4.44 4.25 7.78
CA ASN A 104 4.02 4.08 9.16
C ASN A 104 3.53 2.64 9.38
N TYR A 105 4.05 2.01 10.43
CA TYR A 105 3.63 0.67 10.83
C TYR A 105 2.45 0.79 11.78
N ILE A 106 1.41 0.03 11.49
CA ILE A 106 0.18 0.00 12.28
C ILE A 106 -0.27 -1.45 12.43
N PHE A 107 -1.16 -1.69 13.38
CA PHE A 107 -1.80 -2.98 13.53
C PHE A 107 -3.30 -2.79 13.49
N GLY A 108 -3.96 -3.49 12.58
CA GLY A 108 -5.41 -3.44 12.41
C GLY A 108 -5.91 -4.69 11.72
N ILE A 109 -7.17 -5.04 11.95
CA ILE A 109 -7.82 -6.13 11.23
C ILE A 109 -9.01 -5.54 10.48
N ALA A 110 -9.04 -5.74 9.17
CA ALA A 110 -10.20 -5.50 8.34
C ALA A 110 -10.91 -6.84 8.08
N PRO A 111 -12.07 -7.10 8.73
CA PRO A 111 -12.82 -8.33 8.50
C PRO A 111 -13.22 -8.47 7.03
N VAL A 112 -13.38 -9.71 6.55
CA VAL A 112 -13.93 -9.95 5.21
C VAL A 112 -15.32 -9.32 5.08
N ASN A 113 -15.54 -8.56 4.02
CA ASN A 113 -16.73 -7.72 3.81
C ASN A 113 -16.99 -6.69 4.93
N GLY A 114 -15.95 -6.30 5.65
CA GLY A 114 -15.99 -5.31 6.72
C GLY A 114 -14.98 -4.19 6.50
N THR A 115 -14.85 -3.34 7.51
CA THR A 115 -13.97 -2.16 7.46
C THR A 115 -13.02 -2.12 8.65
N PHE A 116 -11.90 -1.44 8.45
CA PHE A 116 -10.97 -0.99 9.47
C PHE A 116 -10.94 0.54 9.46
N GLN A 117 -10.95 1.15 10.65
CA GLN A 117 -10.88 2.58 10.82
C GLN A 117 -9.52 2.96 11.41
N LEU A 118 -8.82 3.88 10.75
CA LEU A 118 -7.59 4.49 11.23
C LEU A 118 -7.88 5.91 11.69
N ASP A 119 -7.77 6.14 12.99
CA ASP A 119 -7.93 7.47 13.57
C ASP A 119 -6.58 8.16 13.78
N ASN A 120 -6.55 9.48 13.58
CA ASN A 120 -5.37 10.33 13.74
C ASN A 120 -4.15 9.83 12.93
N GLY A 121 -4.39 9.30 11.73
CA GLY A 121 -3.36 8.75 10.85
C GLY A 121 -2.39 9.84 10.38
N PRO A 122 -1.12 9.86 10.84
CA PRO A 122 -0.18 10.89 10.40
C PRO A 122 0.15 10.72 8.93
N PHE A 123 0.03 11.83 8.18
CA PHE A 123 0.38 11.89 6.77
C PHE A 123 1.56 12.81 6.49
N MET A 124 2.06 13.59 7.44
CA MET A 124 3.37 14.25 7.40
C MET A 124 3.97 14.32 8.80
N ARG A 125 5.29 14.16 8.89
CA ARG A 125 6.09 14.31 10.12
C ARG A 125 7.19 15.33 9.94
N ALA A 126 7.97 15.57 10.99
CA ALA A 126 9.11 16.49 11.00
C ALA A 126 10.03 16.31 9.79
N GLU A 127 10.28 15.07 9.35
CA GLU A 127 11.13 14.79 8.19
C GLU A 127 10.56 15.36 6.88
N GLN A 128 9.24 15.30 6.69
CA GLN A 128 8.58 15.89 5.54
C GLN A 128 8.55 17.42 5.62
N PHE A 129 8.25 17.98 6.81
CA PHE A 129 8.23 19.43 7.03
C PHE A 129 9.61 20.09 6.89
N ASN A 130 10.67 19.38 7.28
CA ASN A 130 12.03 19.90 7.24
C ASN A 130 12.79 19.52 5.95
N THR A 131 12.06 19.19 4.88
CA THR A 131 12.62 18.98 3.54
C THR A 131 12.04 19.98 2.53
N VAL A 132 12.84 20.35 1.54
CA VAL A 132 12.40 21.16 0.39
C VAL A 132 11.25 20.43 -0.32
N PRO A 133 10.12 21.08 -0.64
CA PRO A 133 9.92 22.53 -0.72
C PRO A 133 9.33 23.19 0.53
N ILE A 134 8.89 22.41 1.53
CA ILE A 134 8.22 22.93 2.73
C ILE A 134 9.18 23.72 3.62
N LEU A 135 10.44 23.26 3.70
CA LEU A 135 11.49 23.96 4.43
C LEU A 135 11.72 25.39 3.93
N ASP A 136 11.62 25.62 2.62
CA ASP A 136 11.79 26.96 2.03
C ASP A 136 10.61 27.87 2.39
N LEU A 137 9.38 27.34 2.35
CA LEU A 137 8.21 28.08 2.84
C LEU A 137 8.35 28.45 4.31
N LYS A 138 8.85 27.54 5.15
CA LYS A 138 9.07 27.77 6.59
C LYS A 138 10.15 28.82 6.85
N ASN A 139 11.25 28.81 6.11
CA ASN A 139 12.41 29.67 6.36
C ASN A 139 12.37 31.01 5.60
N LEU A 140 11.87 31.01 4.36
CA LEU A 140 11.90 32.13 3.44
C LEU A 140 10.51 32.71 3.14
N GLY A 141 9.44 31.98 3.48
CA GLY A 141 8.07 32.36 3.13
C GLY A 141 7.73 32.18 1.64
N ILE A 142 8.64 31.55 0.88
CA ILE A 142 8.54 31.31 -0.57
C ILE A 142 9.15 29.94 -0.89
N ASP A 143 8.63 29.27 -1.91
CA ASP A 143 9.27 28.12 -2.54
C ASP A 143 10.40 28.61 -3.45
N SER A 144 11.65 28.19 -3.17
CA SER A 144 12.82 28.63 -3.94
C SER A 144 12.80 28.16 -5.40
N GLU A 145 12.03 27.12 -5.71
CA GLU A 145 11.94 26.58 -7.07
C GLU A 145 10.95 27.35 -7.94
N THR A 146 9.80 27.71 -7.38
CA THR A 146 8.69 28.32 -8.15
C THR A 146 8.52 29.82 -7.88
N GLY A 147 9.13 30.36 -6.83
CA GLY A 147 8.91 31.74 -6.36
C GLY A 147 7.52 31.96 -5.74
N SER A 148 6.72 30.91 -5.56
CA SER A 148 5.38 30.97 -5.01
C SER A 148 5.40 31.04 -3.47
N ARG A 149 4.40 31.71 -2.88
CA ARG A 149 4.16 31.71 -1.42
C ARG A 149 3.26 30.55 -0.98
N GLN A 150 3.05 29.58 -1.84
CA GLN A 150 2.31 28.37 -1.57
C GLN A 150 2.88 27.21 -2.38
N VAL A 151 2.86 26.02 -1.81
CA VAL A 151 3.19 24.77 -2.51
C VAL A 151 1.95 23.91 -2.51
N ARG A 152 1.58 23.36 -3.67
CA ARG A 152 0.48 22.39 -3.75
C ARG A 152 1.03 20.99 -3.94
N LEU A 153 0.64 20.10 -3.03
CA LEU A 153 1.03 18.69 -3.05
C LEU A 153 -0.19 17.81 -3.26
N THR A 154 -0.07 16.82 -4.14
CA THR A 154 -1.00 15.68 -4.16
C THR A 154 -0.40 14.59 -3.29
N VAL A 155 -1.14 14.24 -2.23
CA VAL A 155 -0.78 13.22 -1.26
C VAL A 155 -1.46 11.91 -1.67
N GLY A 156 -0.67 10.85 -1.85
CA GLY A 156 -1.16 9.50 -2.15
C GLY A 156 -0.97 8.57 -0.97
N LEU A 157 -2.02 7.85 -0.57
CA LEU A 157 -2.06 6.94 0.58
C LEU A 157 -2.33 5.50 0.12
N ARG A 158 -1.54 4.54 0.60
CA ARG A 158 -1.72 3.11 0.29
C ARG A 158 -1.48 2.23 1.52
N PHE A 159 -2.35 1.26 1.75
CA PHE A 159 -2.24 0.29 2.85
C PHE A 159 -1.64 -1.02 2.36
N PHE A 160 -0.90 -1.66 3.27
CA PHE A 160 -0.31 -2.97 3.07
C PHE A 160 -0.67 -3.87 4.22
N GLY A 161 -1.02 -5.10 3.88
CA GLY A 161 -1.38 -6.12 4.84
C GLY A 161 -1.24 -7.52 4.28
N ARG A 162 -1.73 -8.47 5.06
CA ARG A 162 -1.82 -9.87 4.68
C ARG A 162 -3.16 -10.43 5.10
N THR A 163 -3.71 -11.35 4.31
CA THR A 163 -4.82 -12.17 4.80
C THR A 163 -4.34 -13.06 5.95
N LEU A 164 -5.25 -13.54 6.78
CA LEU A 164 -4.92 -14.54 7.80
C LEU A 164 -4.49 -15.89 7.17
N SER A 165 -4.79 -16.14 5.89
CA SER A 165 -4.20 -17.23 5.09
C SER A 165 -2.73 -17.00 4.71
N GLY A 166 -2.21 -15.78 4.83
CA GLY A 166 -0.81 -15.41 4.58
C GLY A 166 -0.55 -14.66 3.28
N ASP A 167 -1.57 -14.48 2.43
CA ASP A 167 -1.47 -13.83 1.13
C ASP A 167 -1.26 -12.33 1.28
N ARG A 168 -0.46 -11.72 0.40
CA ARG A 168 -0.19 -10.28 0.46
C ARG A 168 -1.34 -9.50 -0.15
N VAL A 169 -1.78 -8.45 0.53
CA VAL A 169 -2.84 -7.56 0.06
C VAL A 169 -2.38 -6.12 0.15
N GLU A 170 -2.60 -5.36 -0.92
CA GLU A 170 -2.39 -3.91 -0.94
C GLU A 170 -3.69 -3.21 -1.35
N SER A 171 -3.90 -2.00 -0.81
CA SER A 171 -5.04 -1.19 -1.23
C SER A 171 -4.76 -0.48 -2.55
N THR A 172 -5.83 -0.05 -3.22
CA THR A 172 -5.71 1.02 -4.20
C THR A 172 -5.16 2.29 -3.53
N THR A 173 -4.33 3.05 -4.24
CA THR A 173 -3.84 4.34 -3.74
C THR A 173 -4.98 5.36 -3.79
N ALA A 174 -5.28 5.99 -2.67
CA ALA A 174 -6.20 7.11 -2.61
C ALA A 174 -5.44 8.44 -2.58
N PHE A 175 -5.99 9.47 -3.20
CA PHE A 175 -5.33 10.76 -3.37
C PHE A 175 -6.15 11.91 -2.82
N PHE A 176 -5.48 12.90 -2.26
CA PHE A 176 -6.05 14.21 -1.95
C PHE A 176 -5.02 15.31 -2.20
N THR A 177 -5.51 16.54 -2.38
CA THR A 177 -4.65 17.71 -2.60
C THR A 177 -4.53 18.50 -1.31
N LEU A 178 -3.31 18.95 -1.04
CA LEU A 178 -2.91 19.71 0.13
C LEU A 178 -2.24 21.01 -0.31
N GLU A 179 -2.70 22.13 0.23
CA GLU A 179 -1.99 23.41 0.10
C GLU A 179 -1.11 23.68 1.31
N VAL A 180 0.18 23.93 1.08
CA VAL A 180 1.13 24.32 2.11
C VAL A 180 1.43 25.81 1.96
N THR A 181 1.17 26.58 3.01
CA THR A 181 1.47 28.01 3.10
C THR A 181 2.54 28.27 4.16
N PRO A 182 3.23 29.41 4.18
CA PRO A 182 4.19 29.76 5.22
C PRO A 182 3.66 29.63 6.66
#